data_AF-A0A7C9B3X7-F1
#
_entry.id   AF-A0A7C9B3X7-F1
#
_cell.length_a   1.000
_cell.length_b   1.000
_cell.length_c   1.000
_cell.angle_alpha   90.00
_cell.angle_beta   90.00
_cell.angle_gamma   90.00
#
_symmetry.space_group_name_H-M   'P 1'
#
loop_
_entity.id
_entity.type
_entity.pdbx_description
1 polymer ?
#
loop_
_entity_poly.entity_id
_entity_poly.type
_entity_poly.pdbx_seq_one_letter_code
_entity_poly.pdbx_strand_id
1 'polypeptide(L)'
;GNIDLNYALFTSPEPLFTDPNNGLRYQNLFDALVDATYAALYRAGAHHTRIWVSETGWPSQGGFGSLAHYNNGGNGATLYNAGTYYRNLIKHVKQGTPLRPGEAIETYLFELFDE
;
A
#
# COMPACT_ATOMS: atom_id res chain seq x y z
N GLY A 1 -5.15 -9.42 14.58
CA GLY A 1 -5.47 -8.23 13.80
C GLY A 1 -5.79 -8.67 12.39
N ASN A 2 -6.89 -8.19 11.82
CA ASN A 2 -7.26 -8.48 10.43
C ASN A 2 -7.18 -7.15 9.67
N ILE A 3 -6.48 -7.15 8.53
CA ILE A 3 -6.36 -5.96 7.68
C ILE A 3 -7.49 -6.04 6.66
N ASP A 4 -8.27 -4.97 6.54
CA ASP A 4 -9.34 -4.90 5.54
C ASP A 4 -8.74 -4.95 4.11
N LEU A 5 -9.30 -5.81 3.26
CA LEU A 5 -8.80 -5.98 1.90
C LEU A 5 -8.90 -4.69 1.08
N ASN A 6 -9.95 -3.89 1.25
CA ASN A 6 -10.10 -2.62 0.55
C ASN A 6 -9.05 -1.61 0.97
N TYR A 7 -8.64 -1.64 2.24
CA TYR A 7 -7.54 -0.83 2.75
C TYR A 7 -6.23 -1.15 2.04
N ALA A 8 -5.97 -2.43 1.83
CA ALA A 8 -4.75 -2.90 1.18
C ALA A 8 -4.76 -2.67 -0.35
N LEU A 9 -5.95 -2.71 -0.98
CA LEU A 9 -6.13 -2.54 -2.43
C LEU A 9 -6.39 -1.10 -2.89
N PHE A 10 -6.27 -0.11 -2.01
CA PHE A 10 -6.59 1.30 -2.30
C PHE A 10 -8.04 1.54 -2.71
N THR A 11 -8.97 0.71 -2.26
CA THR A 11 -10.40 0.79 -2.61
C THR A 11 -11.29 1.16 -1.43
N SER A 12 -10.72 1.42 -0.25
CA SER A 12 -11.51 1.86 0.90
C SER A 12 -12.27 3.16 0.59
N PRO A 13 -13.59 3.24 0.87
CA PRO A 13 -14.38 4.44 0.60
C PRO A 13 -14.01 5.61 1.53
N GLU A 14 -13.47 5.31 2.71
CA GLU A 14 -13.06 6.28 3.71
C GLU A 14 -11.75 5.88 4.41
N PRO A 15 -11.08 6.83 5.10
CA PRO A 15 -9.95 6.51 5.96
C PRO A 15 -10.31 5.49 7.04
N LEU A 16 -9.54 4.39 7.10
CA LEU A 16 -9.74 3.31 8.07
C LEU A 16 -8.80 3.41 9.27
N PHE A 17 -7.80 4.28 9.19
CA PHE A 17 -6.90 4.56 10.30
C PHE A 17 -6.69 6.07 10.46
N THR A 18 -6.68 6.53 11.70
CA THR A 18 -6.28 7.91 12.06
C THR A 18 -5.14 7.79 13.06
N ASP A 19 -3.98 8.37 12.73
CA ASP A 19 -2.82 8.36 13.62
C ASP A 19 -3.11 9.28 14.83
N PRO A 20 -3.12 8.73 16.06
CA PRO A 20 -3.46 9.51 17.26
C PRO A 20 -2.41 10.58 17.60
N ASN A 21 -1.20 10.53 17.03
CA ASN A 21 -0.13 11.47 17.35
C ASN A 21 -0.22 12.78 16.56
N ASN A 22 -0.74 12.75 15.33
CA ASN A 22 -0.76 13.89 14.41
C ASN A 22 -2.12 14.12 13.73
N GLY A 23 -3.10 13.23 13.94
CA GLY A 23 -4.43 13.33 13.35
C GLY A 23 -4.50 13.02 11.86
N LEU A 24 -3.40 12.57 11.23
CA LEU A 24 -3.39 12.19 9.83
C LEU A 24 -4.26 10.95 9.61
N ARG A 25 -5.04 10.98 8.53
CA ARG A 25 -6.03 9.97 8.20
C ARG A 25 -5.56 9.19 6.98
N TYR A 26 -5.56 7.87 7.09
CA TYR A 26 -5.03 6.96 6.08
C TYR A 26 -6.16 6.12 5.48
N GLN A 27 -6.31 6.22 4.16
CA GLN A 27 -7.33 5.50 3.37
C GLN A 27 -6.80 4.24 2.69
N ASN A 28 -5.48 4.09 2.62
CA ASN A 28 -4.84 2.87 2.18
C ASN A 28 -3.68 2.49 3.11
N LEU A 29 -3.35 1.20 3.11
CA LEU A 29 -2.28 0.66 3.95
C LEU A 29 -0.88 1.12 3.52
N PHE A 30 -0.67 1.32 2.21
CA PHE A 30 0.62 1.73 1.66
C PHE A 30 1.08 3.06 2.27
N ASP A 31 0.20 4.06 2.32
CA ASP A 31 0.50 5.36 2.94
C ASP A 31 0.85 5.23 4.42
N ALA A 32 0.09 4.42 5.16
CA ALA A 32 0.34 4.20 6.57
C ALA A 32 1.70 3.56 6.82
N LEU A 33 2.14 2.62 5.97
CA LEU A 33 3.45 1.98 6.08
C LEU A 33 4.60 2.92 5.70
N VAL A 34 4.44 3.72 4.64
CA VAL A 34 5.45 4.71 4.24
C VAL A 34 5.60 5.79 5.32
N ASP A 35 4.49 6.30 5.85
CA ASP A 35 4.53 7.35 6.87
C ASP A 35 4.97 6.83 8.24
N ALA A 36 4.67 5.58 8.58
CA ALA A 36 5.27 4.93 9.74
C ALA A 36 6.80 4.85 9.62
N THR A 37 7.31 4.59 8.42
CA THR A 37 8.75 4.55 8.16
C THR A 37 9.38 5.95 8.26
N TYR A 38 8.72 6.99 7.73
CA TYR A 38 9.14 8.38 7.95
C TYR A 38 9.13 8.77 9.43
N ALA A 39 8.12 8.37 10.19
CA ALA A 39 8.03 8.62 11.63
C ALA A 39 9.18 7.93 12.39
N ALA A 40 9.58 6.72 11.98
CA ALA A 40 10.74 6.03 12.54
C ALA A 40 12.06 6.77 12.21
N LEU A 41 12.25 7.20 10.96
CA LEU A 41 13.42 8.01 10.56
C LEU A 41 13.48 9.33 11.33
N TYR A 42 12.35 9.98 11.55
CA TYR A 42 12.26 11.19 12.36
C TYR A 42 12.76 10.93 13.79
N ARG A 43 12.27 9.86 14.44
CA ARG A 43 12.73 9.50 15.79
C ARG A 43 14.22 9.12 15.86
N ALA A 44 14.78 8.65 14.75
CA ALA A 44 16.20 8.32 14.63
C ALA A 44 17.10 9.54 14.31
N GLY A 45 16.54 10.75 14.18
CA GLY A 45 17.30 11.96 13.84
C GLY A 45 17.53 12.17 12.34
N ALA A 46 16.98 11.31 11.48
CA ALA A 46 17.14 11.34 10.03
C ALA A 46 16.00 12.11 9.33
N HIS A 47 15.74 13.35 9.77
CA HIS A 47 14.51 14.08 9.44
C HIS A 47 14.35 14.44 7.94
N HIS A 48 15.47 14.50 7.21
CA HIS A 48 15.51 14.91 5.80
C HIS A 48 15.69 13.75 4.83
N THR A 49 15.75 12.51 5.32
CA THR A 49 15.90 11.33 4.48
C THR A 49 14.64 11.11 3.66
N ARG A 50 14.81 10.90 2.36
CA ARG A 50 13.73 10.48 1.45
C ARG A 50 13.62 8.97 1.46
N ILE A 51 12.39 8.46 1.35
CA ILE A 51 12.11 7.05 1.20
C ILE A 51 11.80 6.75 -0.27
N TRP A 52 12.42 5.69 -0.78
CA TRP A 52 12.00 5.00 -1.99
C TRP A 52 11.46 3.63 -1.60
N VAL A 53 10.36 3.22 -2.21
CA VAL A 53 9.79 1.88 -2.00
C VAL A 53 10.46 0.94 -3.00
N SER A 54 11.46 0.20 -2.52
CA SER A 54 12.27 -0.70 -3.37
C SER A 54 11.49 -1.91 -3.88
N GLU A 55 10.46 -2.35 -3.15
CA GLU A 55 9.65 -3.51 -3.52
C GLU A 55 8.23 -3.32 -2.99
N THR A 56 7.26 -3.54 -3.87
CA THR A 56 5.86 -3.62 -3.48
C THR A 56 5.07 -4.35 -4.56
N GLY A 57 4.14 -5.21 -4.14
CA GLY A 57 3.41 -6.04 -5.07
C GLY A 57 2.26 -6.78 -4.42
N TRP A 58 1.51 -7.49 -5.26
CA TRP A 58 0.41 -8.35 -4.82
C TRP A 58 0.37 -9.63 -5.68
N PRO A 59 0.32 -10.81 -5.06
CA PRO A 59 0.38 -12.07 -5.78
C PRO A 59 -0.89 -12.33 -6.60
N SER A 60 -0.71 -12.85 -7.81
CA SER A 60 -1.80 -13.22 -8.73
C SER A 60 -2.41 -14.59 -8.42
N GLN A 61 -1.66 -15.47 -7.74
CA GLN A 61 -2.05 -16.83 -7.37
C GLN A 61 -1.26 -17.30 -6.13
N GLY A 62 -1.73 -18.38 -5.48
CA GLY A 62 -1.10 -18.99 -4.30
C GLY A 62 -1.71 -18.53 -2.97
N GLY A 63 -1.45 -19.25 -1.88
CA GLY A 63 -1.92 -18.88 -0.53
C GLY A 63 -3.40 -19.16 -0.24
N PHE A 64 -3.83 -18.81 0.98
CA PHE A 64 -5.20 -19.02 1.45
C PHE A 64 -6.19 -18.18 0.62
N GLY A 65 -7.23 -18.80 0.07
CA GLY A 65 -8.21 -18.12 -0.79
C GLY A 65 -7.93 -18.19 -2.31
N SER A 66 -6.78 -18.76 -2.73
CA SER A 66 -6.43 -18.87 -4.16
C SER A 66 -7.33 -19.82 -4.96
N LEU A 67 -8.17 -20.63 -4.31
CA LEU A 67 -9.14 -21.50 -4.99
C LEU A 67 -10.21 -20.70 -5.77
N ALA A 68 -10.29 -19.38 -5.56
CA ALA A 68 -11.13 -18.47 -6.33
C ALA A 68 -10.38 -17.92 -7.56
N HIS A 69 -9.95 -18.79 -8.49
CA HIS A 69 -9.20 -18.40 -9.70
C HIS A 69 -9.92 -17.39 -10.62
N TYR A 70 -11.23 -17.16 -10.44
CA TYR A 70 -12.04 -16.31 -11.34
C TYR A 70 -13.09 -15.42 -10.66
N ASN A 71 -13.22 -15.43 -9.33
CA ASN A 71 -14.28 -14.66 -8.66
C ASN A 71 -13.79 -13.26 -8.26
N ASN A 72 -14.61 -12.24 -8.53
CA ASN A 72 -14.42 -10.84 -8.14
C ASN A 72 -14.22 -10.71 -6.61
N GLY A 73 -12.97 -10.80 -6.12
CA GLY A 73 -12.62 -10.45 -4.74
C GLY A 73 -12.55 -11.61 -3.74
N GLY A 74 -11.96 -12.74 -4.10
CA GLY A 74 -11.51 -13.72 -3.09
C GLY A 74 -10.57 -13.09 -2.05
N ASN A 75 -10.60 -13.56 -0.81
CA ASN A 75 -9.72 -13.11 0.28
C ASN A 75 -8.29 -13.63 0.08
N GLY A 76 -7.51 -13.06 -0.85
CA GLY A 76 -6.10 -13.45 -1.02
C GLY A 76 -5.50 -13.15 -2.39
N ALA A 77 -4.63 -14.05 -2.85
CA ALA A 77 -3.95 -13.94 -4.14
C ALA A 77 -4.89 -14.31 -5.29
N THR A 78 -5.24 -13.31 -6.10
CA THR A 78 -6.05 -13.48 -7.31
C THR A 78 -5.59 -12.49 -8.36
N LEU A 79 -5.76 -12.81 -9.64
CA LEU A 79 -5.50 -11.90 -10.76
C LEU A 79 -6.26 -10.56 -10.60
N TYR A 80 -7.48 -10.62 -10.07
CA TYR A 80 -8.30 -9.43 -9.83
C TYR A 80 -7.67 -8.50 -8.78
N ASN A 81 -7.28 -9.05 -7.63
CA ASN A 81 -6.67 -8.26 -6.55
C ASN A 81 -5.30 -7.72 -6.98
N ALA A 82 -4.47 -8.55 -7.63
CA ALA A 82 -3.18 -8.11 -8.14
C ALA A 82 -3.32 -6.97 -9.15
N GLY A 83 -4.19 -7.12 -10.15
CA GLY A 83 -4.46 -6.06 -11.12
C GLY A 83 -5.04 -4.80 -10.50
N THR A 84 -5.85 -4.93 -9.44
CA THR A 84 -6.39 -3.78 -8.69
C THR A 84 -5.29 -3.06 -7.93
N TYR A 85 -4.44 -3.79 -7.20
CA TYR A 85 -3.32 -3.25 -6.45
C TYR A 85 -2.38 -2.45 -7.34
N TYR A 86 -1.84 -3.05 -8.41
CA TYR A 86 -0.88 -2.38 -9.30
C TYR A 86 -1.47 -1.15 -9.99
N ARG A 87 -2.70 -1.25 -10.54
CA ARG A 87 -3.34 -0.11 -11.20
C ARG A 87 -3.56 1.06 -10.25
N ASN A 88 -3.95 0.78 -9.01
CA ASN A 88 -4.23 1.83 -8.03
C ASN A 88 -2.93 2.41 -7.47
N LEU A 89 -1.94 1.57 -7.16
CA LEU A 89 -0.61 2.02 -6.74
C LEU A 89 0.02 2.97 -7.76
N ILE A 90 0.03 2.60 -9.05
CA ILE A 90 0.60 3.45 -10.13
C ILE A 90 -0.10 4.82 -10.22
N LYS A 91 -1.41 4.86 -10.00
CA LYS A 91 -2.18 6.11 -9.97
C LYS A 91 -1.92 6.92 -8.70
N HIS A 92 -1.69 6.23 -7.58
CA HIS A 92 -1.57 6.80 -6.25
C HIS A 92 -0.20 7.47 -6.01
N VAL A 93 0.90 6.78 -6.33
CA VAL A 93 2.28 7.18 -5.93
C VAL A 93 2.69 8.58 -6.39
N LYS A 94 2.03 9.15 -7.40
CA LYS A 94 2.25 10.52 -7.88
C LYS A 94 1.77 11.61 -6.90
N GLN A 95 0.90 11.25 -5.96
CA GLN A 95 0.24 12.17 -5.03
C GLN A 95 0.99 12.32 -3.71
N GLY A 96 1.90 11.39 -3.39
CA GLY A 96 2.55 11.30 -2.09
C GLY A 96 1.68 10.61 -1.03
N THR A 97 2.00 10.88 0.23
CA THR A 97 1.29 10.34 1.41
C THR A 97 0.63 11.46 2.21
N PRO A 98 -0.25 11.16 3.20
CA PRO A 98 -0.77 12.17 4.12
C PRO A 98 0.31 12.99 4.83
N LEU A 99 1.43 12.40 5.24
CA LEU A 99 2.53 13.11 5.89
C LEU A 99 3.37 13.93 4.90
N ARG A 100 3.47 13.49 3.63
CA ARG A 100 4.21 14.17 2.56
C ARG A 100 3.37 14.33 1.30
N PRO A 101 2.35 15.21 1.32
CA PRO A 101 1.47 15.41 0.18
C PRO A 101 2.20 16.15 -0.96
N GLY A 102 1.91 15.75 -2.20
CA GLY A 102 2.47 16.37 -3.41
C GLY A 102 3.91 15.94 -3.75
N GLU A 103 4.54 15.09 -2.94
CA GLU A 103 5.85 14.49 -3.22
C GLU A 103 5.66 13.08 -3.80
N ALA A 104 5.93 12.91 -5.10
CA ALA A 104 5.85 11.59 -5.72
C ALA A 104 6.81 10.59 -5.04
N ILE A 105 6.33 9.38 -4.80
CA ILE A 105 7.07 8.32 -4.14
C ILE A 105 7.69 7.44 -5.21
N GLU A 106 9.01 7.48 -5.34
CA GLU A 106 9.72 6.54 -6.19
C GLU A 106 9.49 5.11 -5.68
N THR A 107 8.88 4.30 -6.54
CA THR A 107 8.30 3.00 -6.17
C THR A 107 8.59 1.99 -7.27
N TYR A 108 9.17 0.87 -6.88
CA TYR A 108 9.48 -0.24 -7.78
C TYR A 108 8.47 -1.37 -7.53
N LEU A 109 7.83 -1.80 -8.62
CA LEU A 109 6.90 -2.93 -8.57
C LEU A 109 7.71 -4.22 -8.46
N PHE A 110 7.38 -5.02 -7.46
CA PHE A 110 7.82 -6.40 -7.39
C PHE A 110 6.68 -7.26 -7.96
N GLU A 111 6.80 -7.84 -9.15
CA GLU A 111 7.99 -7.99 -9.99
C GLU A 111 7.65 -8.01 -11.49
N LEU A 112 8.64 -8.22 -12.35
CA LEU A 112 8.44 -8.27 -13.80
C LEU A 112 7.90 -9.62 -14.28
N PHE A 113 8.33 -10.73 -13.68
CA PHE A 113 7.96 -12.10 -14.05
C PHE A 113 7.78 -12.93 -12.78
N ASP A 114 6.87 -13.90 -12.80
CA ASP A 114 6.77 -14.88 -11.70
C ASP A 114 8.11 -15.62 -11.53
N GLU A 115 8.62 -15.71 -10.29
CA GLU A 115 9.85 -16.41 -9.91
C GLU A 115 9.65 -17.88 -9.45
#